data_AF-A0A285MCI7-F1
#
_entry.id   AF-A0A285MCI7-F1
#
_cell.length_a   1.000
_cell.length_b   1.000
_cell.length_c   1.000
_cell.angle_alpha   90.00
_cell.angle_beta   90.00
_cell.angle_gamma   90.00
#
_symmetry.space_group_name_H-M   'P 1'
#
loop_
_entity.id
_entity.type
_entity.pdbx_description
1 polymer ?
#
loop_
_entity_poly.entity_id
_entity_poly.type
_entity_poly.pdbx_seq_one_letter_code
_entity_poly.pdbx_strand_id
1 'polypeptide(L)'
;MIARVYCRSRSPFKISLRLSLWFSASIYSLLCTQPAWSDLIAPDMATMTSSTLASLETDVPADSYRAHQTAPPATHLVLVMVGDTGFAPSRAKPHPIRVVKYGTVLTFAETLKYIRDDIDGDINFANMESVVSASASLRPRPKKYNFVTHPNGAKALVDAGFNLFSLANNHAYDYGNQGVIDTLQNVEPLKAHGLLAYAGVGKTRLQAAHTPVFMVKSMKVAFGSIGIGGGGAGRAAANKVGQLSLFHQPDKTLLANNLRLAPADLRLLSVHHGPERHIRPSGHEVGFQRKLVMDANANVMLGHHAHVARGIEMIDGRLIVYGLGNFNHQGTANMNGKSGCHDYSLMVKVHLVHETGHAPAIAAVEALPINWTHMQPRRVTGKQGARRIAILNGLSAQFDDARVGSKGVRFMAQTDGSGIYCTKAATGHPATRQLCSNFSPMHLASAGVYRRAVATCGRSAPTTMIANALGRDTNKGTRLASLNAPRAITALPFEHIENQVPTLKPGLSMLGVSSVFSLSFPPEKEGKKPIKSAHAMARDIPDTYRLAQNPRHWPKGMPLAWAAPEDESQAAKAKRWRARHYTVAEVETLLRKRGLIE
;
A
#
# COMPACT_ATOMS: atom_id res chain seq x y z
N MET A 1 -9.55 61.36 -10.21
CA MET A 1 -8.08 61.21 -10.02
C MET A 1 -7.70 59.84 -10.57
N ILE A 2 -6.97 59.71 -11.70
CA ILE A 2 -5.55 60.04 -11.96
C ILE A 2 -4.65 58.97 -11.27
N ALA A 3 -4.23 57.91 -12.00
CA ALA A 3 -2.90 57.71 -12.65
C ALA A 3 -1.85 57.07 -11.68
N ARG A 4 -0.72 56.43 -12.06
CA ARG A 4 0.06 56.18 -13.32
C ARG A 4 0.91 54.89 -13.09
N VAL A 5 1.01 53.94 -14.03
CA VAL A 5 2.12 53.66 -14.99
C VAL A 5 3.53 53.38 -14.38
N TYR A 6 4.20 52.26 -14.76
CA TYR A 6 5.51 52.20 -15.49
C TYR A 6 6.08 50.76 -15.70
N CYS A 7 6.19 50.36 -17.00
CA CYS A 7 7.38 49.77 -17.69
C CYS A 7 8.04 48.42 -17.25
N ARG A 8 8.87 47.74 -18.07
CA ARG A 8 9.51 48.07 -19.38
C ARG A 8 9.82 46.82 -20.23
N SER A 9 9.97 46.99 -21.55
CA SER A 9 10.56 46.00 -22.48
C SER A 9 12.03 46.32 -22.81
N ARG A 10 12.77 45.33 -23.35
CA ARG A 10 13.99 45.52 -24.16
C ARG A 10 14.14 44.39 -25.20
N SER A 11 14.35 44.77 -26.46
CA SER A 11 14.96 43.95 -27.53
C SER A 11 16.46 44.31 -27.67
N PRO A 12 17.28 43.55 -28.43
CA PRO A 12 17.42 43.85 -29.87
C PRO A 12 17.75 42.68 -30.84
N PHE A 13 17.24 42.79 -32.08
CA PHE A 13 17.88 42.50 -33.38
C PHE A 13 19.08 41.51 -33.53
N LYS A 14 18.95 40.46 -34.38
CA LYS A 14 19.39 40.47 -35.81
C LYS A 14 19.19 39.13 -36.59
N ILE A 15 18.50 39.28 -37.73
CA ILE A 15 18.49 38.56 -39.03
C ILE A 15 19.53 37.42 -39.27
N SER A 16 19.07 36.28 -39.79
CA SER A 16 19.58 35.72 -41.07
C SER A 16 18.51 34.90 -41.81
N LEU A 17 18.55 34.96 -43.14
CA LEU A 17 17.51 34.52 -44.08
C LEU A 17 18.01 33.33 -44.90
N ARG A 18 17.18 32.30 -45.17
CA ARG A 18 17.29 31.47 -46.39
C ARG A 18 15.91 30.93 -46.80
N LEU A 19 15.46 31.33 -48.00
CA LEU A 19 14.36 30.68 -48.71
C LEU A 19 14.88 29.41 -49.42
N SER A 20 13.98 28.44 -49.59
CA SER A 20 14.00 27.47 -50.68
C SER A 20 12.56 27.14 -51.09
N LEU A 21 12.11 27.65 -52.24
CA LEU A 21 10.84 27.26 -52.85
C LEU A 21 11.00 25.93 -53.56
N TRP A 22 10.03 25.02 -53.43
CA TRP A 22 9.70 24.03 -54.46
C TRP A 22 8.18 23.91 -54.57
N PHE A 23 7.68 24.08 -55.80
CA PHE A 23 6.27 23.96 -56.17
C PHE A 23 5.98 22.53 -56.62
N SER A 24 4.85 21.97 -56.19
CA SER A 24 4.05 21.04 -57.00
C SER A 24 2.65 20.91 -56.39
N ALA A 25 1.63 21.02 -57.24
CA ALA A 25 0.22 20.96 -56.85
C ALA A 25 -0.43 19.71 -57.46
N SER A 26 -1.34 19.06 -56.72
CA SER A 26 -2.56 18.42 -57.27
C SER A 26 -3.50 17.89 -56.16
N ILE A 27 -4.54 18.68 -55.88
CA ILE A 27 -5.96 18.30 -55.82
C ILE A 27 -6.32 16.88 -55.27
N TYR A 28 -6.96 16.81 -54.09
CA TYR A 28 -8.42 16.59 -54.01
C TYR A 28 -8.99 16.94 -52.62
N SER A 29 -10.24 17.40 -52.62
CA SER A 29 -10.94 18.08 -51.51
C SER A 29 -11.66 17.13 -50.55
N LEU A 30 -11.93 17.59 -49.31
CA LEU A 30 -13.30 17.71 -48.80
C LEU A 30 -13.39 18.52 -47.47
N LEU A 31 -14.47 19.31 -47.36
CA LEU A 31 -15.12 19.82 -46.12
C LEU A 31 -14.34 20.71 -45.13
N CYS A 32 -14.54 22.03 -45.23
CA CYS A 32 -15.13 22.84 -44.14
C CYS A 32 -15.24 24.34 -44.53
N THR A 33 -16.45 24.89 -44.61
CA THR A 33 -16.69 26.34 -44.71
C THR A 33 -17.99 26.71 -44.01
N GLN A 34 -17.92 27.63 -43.04
CA GLN A 34 -19.06 28.46 -42.63
C GLN A 34 -18.80 29.91 -43.08
N PRO A 35 -19.80 30.66 -43.56
CA PRO A 35 -19.74 32.10 -43.69
C PRO A 35 -20.43 32.79 -42.50
N ALA A 36 -19.87 33.92 -42.07
CA ALA A 36 -20.54 34.88 -41.21
C ALA A 36 -21.46 35.80 -42.05
N TRP A 37 -22.57 36.25 -41.48
CA TRP A 37 -23.34 37.40 -41.96
C TRP A 37 -23.75 38.26 -40.76
N SER A 38 -23.59 39.57 -40.93
CA SER A 38 -24.00 40.59 -39.97
C SER A 38 -25.39 41.13 -40.31
N ASP A 39 -25.97 41.82 -39.33
CA ASP A 39 -27.05 42.81 -39.44
C ASP A 39 -28.39 42.37 -40.05
N LEU A 40 -29.46 42.45 -39.24
CA LEU A 40 -30.73 43.09 -39.60
C LEU A 40 -31.68 43.20 -38.38
N ILE A 41 -32.01 44.45 -38.05
CA ILE A 41 -33.23 44.91 -37.35
C ILE A 41 -33.41 44.52 -35.87
N ALA A 42 -33.16 45.51 -35.00
CA ALA A 42 -33.98 45.81 -33.83
C ALA A 42 -34.40 47.29 -33.90
N PRO A 43 -35.68 47.66 -33.69
CA PRO A 43 -36.08 49.04 -33.46
C PRO A 43 -35.98 49.43 -31.97
N ASP A 44 -35.78 50.72 -31.73
CA ASP A 44 -35.44 51.32 -30.44
C ASP A 44 -36.47 51.17 -29.31
N MET A 45 -35.97 51.18 -28.07
CA MET A 45 -36.75 51.60 -26.90
C MET A 45 -36.71 53.12 -26.77
N ALA A 46 -37.86 53.79 -26.89
CA ALA A 46 -38.07 55.12 -26.34
C ALA A 46 -39.53 55.35 -25.92
N THR A 47 -39.70 55.82 -24.67
CA THR A 47 -40.85 56.60 -24.15
C THR A 47 -42.28 56.08 -24.36
N MET A 48 -42.87 55.50 -23.30
CA MET A 48 -44.18 55.84 -22.71
C MET A 48 -44.27 55.22 -21.31
N THR A 49 -44.03 55.99 -20.24
CA THR A 49 -45.06 56.60 -19.36
C THR A 49 -45.97 55.61 -18.63
N SER A 50 -45.90 55.65 -17.30
CA SER A 50 -46.83 54.99 -16.36
C SER A 50 -48.30 55.27 -16.69
N SER A 51 -49.13 54.22 -16.88
CA SER A 51 -50.59 54.20 -16.58
C SER A 51 -51.42 53.01 -17.16
N THR A 52 -50.85 51.82 -17.41
CA THR A 52 -51.65 50.64 -17.88
C THR A 52 -51.18 49.30 -17.28
N LEU A 53 -51.04 49.24 -15.95
CA LEU A 53 -50.91 47.99 -15.19
C LEU A 53 -51.96 47.97 -14.06
N ALA A 54 -53.23 47.88 -14.45
CA ALA A 54 -54.37 47.91 -13.52
C ALA A 54 -55.60 47.15 -14.06
N SER A 55 -55.43 45.89 -14.47
CA SER A 55 -56.52 44.88 -14.55
C SER A 55 -56.00 43.55 -15.12
N LEU A 56 -55.38 42.72 -14.28
CA LEU A 56 -55.27 41.25 -14.44
C LEU A 56 -54.61 40.63 -13.19
N GLU A 57 -55.06 41.06 -12.01
CA GLU A 57 -54.81 40.30 -10.77
C GLU A 57 -55.82 39.16 -10.70
N THR A 58 -55.34 37.93 -10.83
CA THR A 58 -56.04 36.73 -10.40
C THR A 58 -55.17 36.03 -9.37
N ASP A 59 -55.70 35.90 -8.15
CA ASP A 59 -54.98 35.35 -7.00
C ASP A 59 -54.40 33.94 -7.27
N VAL A 60 -53.07 33.85 -7.25
CA VAL A 60 -52.35 32.61 -6.97
C VAL A 60 -51.39 32.89 -5.83
N PRO A 61 -51.59 32.35 -4.62
CA PRO A 61 -50.72 32.61 -3.48
C PRO A 61 -49.26 32.21 -3.77
N ALA A 62 -48.36 33.19 -3.67
CA ALA A 62 -46.94 33.05 -3.98
C ALA A 62 -46.19 32.03 -3.08
N ASP A 63 -46.78 31.64 -1.95
CA ASP A 63 -46.21 30.64 -1.03
C ASP A 63 -46.30 29.18 -1.55
N SER A 64 -47.07 28.92 -2.61
CA SER A 64 -47.30 27.56 -3.14
C SER A 64 -46.10 26.94 -3.88
N TYR A 65 -45.09 27.74 -4.27
CA TYR A 65 -43.91 27.26 -5.02
C TYR A 65 -42.62 27.14 -4.20
N ARG A 66 -42.66 27.38 -2.89
CA ARG A 66 -41.51 27.14 -2.00
C ARG A 66 -41.47 25.70 -1.48
N ALA A 67 -41.51 24.75 -2.42
CA ALA A 67 -41.15 23.37 -2.12
C ALA A 67 -39.75 23.37 -1.49
N HIS A 68 -39.63 22.83 -0.27
CA HIS A 68 -38.35 22.70 0.42
C HIS A 68 -37.42 21.81 -0.41
N GLN A 69 -36.58 22.43 -1.25
CA GLN A 69 -35.38 21.79 -1.78
C GLN A 69 -34.40 21.63 -0.62
N THR A 70 -34.64 20.63 0.21
CA THR A 70 -33.64 20.11 1.13
C THR A 70 -32.40 19.79 0.32
N ALA A 71 -31.25 20.37 0.69
CA ALA A 71 -30.00 20.10 0.00
C ALA A 71 -29.78 18.57 -0.09
N PRO A 72 -29.19 18.05 -1.18
CA PRO A 72 -28.96 16.62 -1.33
C PRO A 72 -28.23 16.06 -0.10
N PRO A 73 -28.68 14.93 0.47
CA PRO A 73 -28.08 14.41 1.69
C PRO A 73 -26.59 14.13 1.48
N ALA A 74 -25.78 14.44 2.50
CA ALA A 74 -24.34 14.25 2.46
C ALA A 74 -23.99 12.82 2.02
N THR A 75 -23.13 12.70 1.01
CA THR A 75 -22.66 11.41 0.52
C THR A 75 -21.56 10.89 1.44
N HIS A 76 -21.69 9.64 1.89
CA HIS A 76 -20.62 8.93 2.59
C HIS A 76 -19.88 7.98 1.64
N LEU A 77 -18.56 8.12 1.58
CA LEU A 77 -17.64 7.30 0.81
C LEU A 77 -16.63 6.60 1.74
N VAL A 78 -16.29 5.33 1.46
CA VAL A 78 -15.25 4.57 2.17
C VAL A 78 -14.08 4.29 1.23
N LEU A 79 -12.89 4.76 1.61
CA LEU A 79 -11.61 4.40 1.00
C LEU A 79 -10.90 3.36 1.88
N VAL A 80 -10.80 2.12 1.43
CA VAL A 80 -9.91 1.11 1.99
C VAL A 80 -8.56 1.20 1.29
N MET A 81 -7.47 1.21 2.06
CA MET A 81 -6.11 1.19 1.52
C MET A 81 -5.27 0.11 2.16
N VAL A 82 -4.53 -0.61 1.33
CA VAL A 82 -3.56 -1.62 1.74
C VAL A 82 -2.19 -1.35 1.12
N GLY A 83 -1.15 -1.91 1.72
CA GLY A 83 0.23 -1.68 1.32
C GLY A 83 0.71 -2.50 0.12
N ASP A 84 2.01 -2.79 0.16
CA ASP A 84 2.76 -3.39 -0.94
C ASP A 84 2.24 -4.82 -1.28
N THR A 85 1.97 -5.08 -2.56
CA THR A 85 1.26 -6.27 -3.05
C THR A 85 1.92 -6.85 -4.31
N GLY A 86 2.08 -8.17 -4.39
CA GLY A 86 2.67 -8.86 -5.52
C GLY A 86 2.73 -10.38 -5.34
N PHE A 87 2.40 -11.15 -6.37
CA PHE A 87 2.12 -12.59 -6.21
C PHE A 87 3.33 -13.53 -6.43
N ALA A 88 4.50 -13.01 -6.80
CA ALA A 88 5.68 -13.83 -7.09
C ALA A 88 6.82 -13.65 -6.08
N PRO A 89 7.49 -14.75 -5.67
CA PRO A 89 8.85 -14.71 -5.15
C PRO A 89 9.82 -14.03 -6.14
N SER A 90 10.96 -13.53 -5.63
CA SER A 90 11.98 -12.91 -6.48
C SER A 90 12.44 -13.86 -7.60
N ARG A 91 12.41 -13.39 -8.85
CA ARG A 91 12.80 -14.10 -10.07
C ARG A 91 12.01 -15.39 -10.36
N ALA A 92 10.88 -15.62 -9.67
CA ALA A 92 9.95 -16.67 -10.07
C ALA A 92 9.31 -16.30 -11.42
N LYS A 93 9.05 -17.31 -12.26
CA LYS A 93 8.25 -17.14 -13.48
C LYS A 93 6.78 -16.90 -13.09
N PRO A 94 6.04 -16.04 -13.82
CA PRO A 94 4.61 -15.85 -13.57
C PRO A 94 3.86 -17.15 -13.87
N HIS A 95 2.83 -17.46 -13.07
CA HIS A 95 2.01 -18.66 -13.24
C HIS A 95 0.51 -18.28 -13.27
N PRO A 96 -0.32 -18.84 -14.17
CA PRO A 96 -1.67 -18.33 -14.42
C PRO A 96 -2.72 -18.55 -13.33
N ILE A 97 -2.48 -19.46 -12.38
CA ILE A 97 -3.51 -19.93 -11.42
C ILE A 97 -3.07 -19.84 -9.94
N ARG A 98 -1.76 -19.91 -9.66
CA ARG A 98 -1.23 -20.20 -8.32
C ARG A 98 0.04 -19.41 -8.00
N VAL A 99 0.27 -19.24 -6.70
CA VAL A 99 1.55 -18.86 -6.11
C VAL A 99 2.19 -20.09 -5.45
N VAL A 100 3.52 -20.10 -5.37
CA VAL A 100 4.28 -21.14 -4.67
C VAL A 100 5.29 -20.48 -3.75
N LYS A 101 5.22 -20.79 -2.45
CA LYS A 101 6.12 -20.22 -1.44
C LYS A 101 6.26 -21.12 -0.23
N TYR A 102 7.50 -21.30 0.24
CA TYR A 102 7.84 -22.21 1.34
C TYR A 102 7.27 -23.63 1.18
N GLY A 103 7.24 -24.15 -0.05
CA GLY A 103 6.65 -25.45 -0.40
C GLY A 103 5.12 -25.47 -0.48
N THR A 104 4.43 -24.44 0.03
CA THR A 104 2.97 -24.31 -0.08
C THR A 104 2.57 -23.80 -1.46
N VAL A 105 1.52 -24.41 -2.03
CA VAL A 105 0.84 -23.97 -3.25
C VAL A 105 -0.51 -23.36 -2.86
N LEU A 106 -0.83 -22.17 -3.38
CA LEU A 106 -2.13 -21.52 -3.15
C LEU A 106 -2.63 -20.91 -4.47
N THR A 107 -3.92 -21.01 -4.76
CA THR A 107 -4.56 -20.17 -5.79
C THR A 107 -4.57 -18.70 -5.37
N PHE A 108 -4.71 -17.77 -6.31
CA PHE A 108 -4.83 -16.34 -5.98
C PHE A 108 -5.99 -16.06 -5.01
N ALA A 109 -7.15 -16.70 -5.23
CA ALA A 109 -8.31 -16.60 -4.35
C ALA A 109 -7.99 -17.05 -2.92
N GLU A 110 -7.30 -18.18 -2.75
CA GLU A 110 -6.89 -18.67 -1.42
C GLU A 110 -5.89 -17.76 -0.72
N THR A 111 -5.08 -16.98 -1.44
CA THR A 111 -4.19 -16.00 -0.78
C THR A 111 -4.97 -14.88 -0.10
N LEU A 112 -6.19 -14.57 -0.54
CA LEU A 112 -7.02 -13.47 0.00
C LEU A 112 -8.14 -13.94 0.94
N LYS A 113 -8.33 -15.25 1.13
CA LYS A 113 -9.52 -15.83 1.77
C LYS A 113 -9.81 -15.43 3.21
N TYR A 114 -8.85 -14.85 3.93
CA TYR A 114 -8.97 -14.44 5.33
C TYR A 114 -9.10 -12.92 5.53
N ILE A 115 -9.15 -12.15 4.44
CA ILE A 115 -9.20 -10.68 4.46
C ILE A 115 -10.13 -10.10 3.39
N ARG A 116 -10.73 -10.95 2.53
CA ARG A 116 -11.59 -10.51 1.42
C ARG A 116 -12.74 -9.64 1.91
N ASP A 117 -13.38 -10.04 2.99
CA ASP A 117 -14.57 -9.36 3.52
C ASP A 117 -14.24 -8.00 4.16
N ASP A 118 -12.95 -7.71 4.42
CA ASP A 118 -12.47 -6.39 4.84
C ASP A 118 -12.17 -5.45 3.64
N ILE A 119 -12.27 -5.93 2.39
CA ILE A 119 -12.09 -5.16 1.14
C ILE A 119 -13.47 -4.69 0.65
N ASP A 120 -14.14 -3.89 1.49
CA ASP A 120 -15.55 -3.52 1.41
C ASP A 120 -15.78 -2.02 1.07
N GLY A 121 -14.74 -1.30 0.68
CA GLY A 121 -14.82 0.12 0.35
C GLY A 121 -15.44 0.40 -1.02
N ASP A 122 -15.87 1.65 -1.20
CA ASP A 122 -16.20 2.19 -2.52
C ASP A 122 -14.93 2.35 -3.38
N ILE A 123 -13.80 2.66 -2.73
CA ILE A 123 -12.47 2.69 -3.32
C ILE A 123 -11.58 1.76 -2.51
N ASN A 124 -11.01 0.76 -3.17
CA ASN A 124 -10.14 -0.24 -2.57
C ASN A 124 -8.78 -0.14 -3.26
N PHE A 125 -7.82 0.48 -2.56
CA PHE A 125 -6.48 0.78 -3.05
C PHE A 125 -5.46 -0.31 -2.70
N ALA A 126 -4.59 -0.67 -3.65
CA ALA A 126 -3.36 -1.41 -3.41
C ALA A 126 -2.15 -0.84 -4.19
N ASN A 127 -0.94 -0.98 -3.63
CA ASN A 127 0.29 -0.80 -4.39
C ASN A 127 0.70 -2.12 -5.08
N MET A 128 0.66 -2.14 -6.42
CA MET A 128 1.14 -3.27 -7.21
C MET A 128 2.67 -3.18 -7.33
N GLU A 129 3.39 -3.73 -6.35
CA GLU A 129 4.85 -3.69 -6.24
C GLU A 129 5.53 -4.76 -7.11
N SER A 130 5.04 -4.90 -8.34
CA SER A 130 5.42 -5.96 -9.27
C SER A 130 5.17 -5.52 -10.71
N VAL A 131 6.02 -5.94 -11.63
CA VAL A 131 5.65 -5.97 -13.06
C VAL A 131 4.45 -6.90 -13.23
N VAL A 132 3.52 -6.59 -14.12
CA VAL A 132 2.39 -7.48 -14.46
C VAL A 132 2.60 -8.02 -15.88
N SER A 133 2.88 -9.32 -16.01
CA SER A 133 3.09 -9.97 -17.30
C SER A 133 2.88 -11.48 -17.21
N ALA A 134 2.32 -12.07 -18.27
CA ALA A 134 2.26 -13.52 -18.45
C ALA A 134 3.57 -14.11 -19.02
N SER A 135 4.50 -13.25 -19.48
CA SER A 135 5.69 -13.69 -20.18
C SER A 135 6.74 -14.31 -19.25
N ALA A 136 6.99 -15.61 -19.47
CA ALA A 136 8.08 -16.34 -18.82
C ALA A 136 9.47 -16.08 -19.45
N SER A 137 9.56 -15.25 -20.51
CA SER A 137 10.81 -14.91 -21.21
C SER A 137 11.38 -13.53 -20.85
N LEU A 138 10.65 -12.73 -20.06
CA LEU A 138 11.15 -11.44 -19.54
C LEU A 138 12.47 -11.63 -18.79
N ARG A 139 13.50 -10.90 -19.22
CA ARG A 139 14.83 -10.95 -18.59
C ARG A 139 14.89 -9.96 -17.42
N PRO A 140 15.15 -10.40 -16.18
CA PRO A 140 15.24 -9.50 -15.03
C PRO A 140 16.45 -8.57 -15.18
N ARG A 141 16.27 -7.30 -14.82
CA ARG A 141 17.37 -6.34 -14.64
C ARG A 141 18.30 -6.84 -13.53
N PRO A 142 19.61 -6.52 -13.58
CA PRO A 142 20.57 -6.85 -12.51
C PRO A 142 20.24 -6.07 -11.23
N LYS A 143 19.34 -6.63 -10.42
CA LYS A 143 18.84 -6.12 -9.13
C LYS A 143 18.77 -7.30 -8.16
N LYS A 144 18.82 -7.02 -6.85
CA LYS A 144 18.72 -8.04 -5.79
C LYS A 144 17.40 -8.79 -5.83
N TYR A 145 16.31 -8.08 -6.10
CA TYR A 145 14.95 -8.59 -6.13
C TYR A 145 14.25 -8.17 -7.42
N ASN A 146 13.55 -9.10 -8.08
CA ASN A 146 12.78 -8.85 -9.30
C ASN A 146 11.41 -9.55 -9.20
N PHE A 147 10.27 -8.84 -9.30
CA PHE A 147 8.94 -9.41 -9.12
C PHE A 147 8.07 -9.29 -10.38
N VAL A 148 7.42 -10.40 -10.77
CA VAL A 148 6.50 -10.46 -11.91
C VAL A 148 5.23 -11.22 -11.53
N THR A 149 4.10 -10.55 -11.62
CA THR A 149 2.77 -11.05 -11.29
C THR A 149 2.07 -11.43 -12.58
N HIS A 150 1.47 -12.61 -12.62
CA HIS A 150 0.65 -12.99 -13.78
C HIS A 150 -0.61 -12.12 -13.86
N PRO A 151 -1.10 -11.72 -15.05
CA PRO A 151 -2.31 -10.90 -15.21
C PRO A 151 -3.53 -11.42 -14.43
N ASN A 152 -3.78 -12.74 -14.47
CA ASN A 152 -4.80 -13.40 -13.65
C ASN A 152 -4.67 -13.14 -12.13
N GLY A 153 -3.47 -12.91 -11.60
CA GLY A 153 -3.26 -12.52 -10.21
C GLY A 153 -3.65 -11.07 -9.95
N ALA A 154 -3.35 -10.16 -10.89
CA ALA A 154 -3.86 -8.79 -10.83
C ALA A 154 -5.39 -8.75 -10.96
N LYS A 155 -5.97 -9.56 -11.86
CA LYS A 155 -7.43 -9.75 -11.95
C LYS A 155 -8.01 -10.31 -10.65
N ALA A 156 -7.37 -11.27 -10.00
CA ALA A 156 -7.84 -11.83 -8.74
C ALA A 156 -7.83 -10.84 -7.55
N LEU A 157 -7.09 -9.72 -7.63
CA LEU A 157 -7.26 -8.60 -6.70
C LEU A 157 -8.53 -7.80 -7.03
N VAL A 158 -8.79 -7.55 -8.31
CA VAL A 158 -10.01 -6.85 -8.76
C VAL A 158 -11.27 -7.67 -8.44
N ASP A 159 -11.24 -8.98 -8.70
CA ASP A 159 -12.30 -9.94 -8.32
C ASP A 159 -12.49 -10.06 -6.80
N ALA A 160 -11.53 -9.59 -6.00
CA ALA A 160 -11.61 -9.50 -4.55
C ALA A 160 -11.98 -8.08 -4.04
N GLY A 161 -12.30 -7.15 -4.93
CA GLY A 161 -12.78 -5.80 -4.61
C GLY A 161 -11.80 -4.66 -4.91
N PHE A 162 -10.51 -4.92 -5.16
CA PHE A 162 -9.53 -3.86 -5.41
C PHE A 162 -9.78 -3.12 -6.73
N ASN A 163 -9.98 -1.80 -6.66
CA ASN A 163 -10.38 -1.00 -7.81
C ASN A 163 -9.51 0.24 -8.05
N LEU A 164 -8.41 0.41 -7.30
CA LEU A 164 -7.42 1.47 -7.51
C LEU A 164 -5.98 0.95 -7.33
N PHE A 165 -5.13 1.05 -8.38
CA PHE A 165 -3.74 0.56 -8.31
C PHE A 165 -2.67 1.66 -8.46
N SER A 166 -1.77 1.74 -7.49
CA SER A 166 -0.47 2.40 -7.68
C SER A 166 0.48 1.47 -8.44
N LEU A 167 1.10 1.98 -9.50
CA LEU A 167 2.13 1.31 -10.29
C LEU A 167 3.52 1.95 -10.14
N ALA A 168 3.65 3.14 -9.54
CA ALA A 168 4.96 3.75 -9.27
C ALA A 168 5.57 3.19 -7.98
N ASN A 169 6.60 2.37 -8.14
CA ASN A 169 7.39 1.79 -7.05
C ASN A 169 8.77 1.34 -7.53
N ASN A 170 9.66 0.97 -6.62
CA ASN A 170 11.02 0.49 -6.94
C ASN A 170 11.04 -0.76 -7.84
N HIS A 171 9.95 -1.53 -7.93
CA HIS A 171 9.81 -2.79 -8.68
C HIS A 171 9.17 -2.64 -10.06
N ALA A 172 8.56 -1.49 -10.37
CA ALA A 172 7.92 -1.17 -11.65
C ALA A 172 8.82 -1.35 -12.90
N TYR A 173 10.16 -1.27 -12.73
CA TYR A 173 11.15 -1.39 -13.81
C TYR A 173 12.02 -2.65 -13.72
N ASP A 174 11.61 -3.66 -12.94
CA ASP A 174 12.39 -4.88 -12.69
C ASP A 174 12.74 -5.68 -13.94
N TYR A 175 11.94 -5.57 -15.00
CA TYR A 175 12.11 -6.22 -16.29
C TYR A 175 12.29 -5.19 -17.43
N GLY A 176 12.78 -4.00 -17.08
CA GLY A 176 13.09 -2.92 -18.02
C GLY A 176 11.87 -2.38 -18.77
N ASN A 177 12.11 -1.83 -19.97
CA ASN A 177 11.06 -1.24 -20.80
C ASN A 177 9.91 -2.19 -21.07
N GLN A 178 10.21 -3.46 -21.40
CA GLN A 178 9.17 -4.45 -21.70
C GLN A 178 8.30 -4.74 -20.47
N GLY A 179 8.88 -4.83 -19.27
CA GLY A 179 8.09 -4.98 -18.04
C GLY A 179 7.08 -3.85 -17.81
N VAL A 180 7.44 -2.60 -18.10
CA VAL A 180 6.51 -1.45 -18.00
C VAL A 180 5.42 -1.53 -19.07
N ILE A 181 5.79 -1.90 -20.31
CA ILE A 181 4.86 -2.02 -21.44
C ILE A 181 3.85 -3.14 -21.18
N ASP A 182 4.32 -4.32 -20.77
CA ASP A 182 3.48 -5.46 -20.37
C ASP A 182 2.55 -5.06 -19.22
N THR A 183 3.04 -4.34 -18.22
CA THR A 183 2.22 -3.91 -17.07
C THR A 183 1.07 -3.02 -17.54
N LEU A 184 1.33 -2.03 -18.41
CA LEU A 184 0.27 -1.20 -18.99
C LEU A 184 -0.71 -2.01 -19.83
N GLN A 185 -0.22 -2.93 -20.66
CA GLN A 185 -1.06 -3.78 -21.53
C GLN A 185 -1.93 -4.77 -20.76
N ASN A 186 -1.50 -5.24 -19.58
CA ASN A 186 -2.22 -6.22 -18.78
C ASN A 186 -3.09 -5.59 -17.68
N VAL A 187 -2.82 -4.35 -17.25
CA VAL A 187 -3.62 -3.63 -16.24
C VAL A 187 -4.75 -2.82 -16.88
N GLU A 188 -4.56 -2.23 -18.08
CA GLU A 188 -5.62 -1.46 -18.76
C GLU A 188 -6.92 -2.27 -18.99
N PRO A 189 -6.90 -3.54 -19.45
CA PRO A 189 -8.13 -4.32 -19.65
C PRO A 189 -8.88 -4.63 -18.35
N LEU A 190 -8.24 -4.53 -17.18
CA LEU A 190 -8.90 -4.78 -15.89
C LEU A 190 -9.98 -3.74 -15.56
N LYS A 191 -10.01 -2.60 -16.27
CA LYS A 191 -11.12 -1.63 -16.17
C LYS A 191 -12.46 -2.24 -16.56
N ALA A 192 -12.48 -3.12 -17.56
CA ALA A 192 -13.68 -3.88 -17.95
C ALA A 192 -14.11 -4.93 -16.90
N HIS A 193 -13.30 -5.13 -15.85
CA HIS A 193 -13.58 -6.04 -14.74
C HIS A 193 -13.75 -5.32 -13.39
N GLY A 194 -13.85 -3.99 -13.36
CA GLY A 194 -14.13 -3.21 -12.15
C GLY A 194 -12.96 -2.38 -11.60
N LEU A 195 -11.78 -2.37 -12.24
CA LEU A 195 -10.72 -1.43 -11.90
C LEU A 195 -11.13 0.00 -12.30
N LEU A 196 -11.33 0.91 -11.34
CA LEU A 196 -11.67 2.31 -11.62
C LEU A 196 -10.50 3.04 -12.28
N ALA A 197 -9.29 2.90 -11.72
CA ALA A 197 -8.10 3.59 -12.22
C ALA A 197 -6.78 2.94 -11.78
N TYR A 198 -5.70 3.35 -12.44
CA TYR A 198 -4.32 3.14 -12.01
C TYR A 198 -3.46 4.35 -12.40
N ALA A 199 -2.31 4.54 -11.74
CA ALA A 199 -1.38 5.64 -12.04
C ALA A 199 0.08 5.29 -11.69
N GLY A 200 1.02 6.08 -12.22
CA GLY A 200 2.43 6.10 -11.80
C GLY A 200 3.46 5.60 -12.82
N VAL A 201 3.03 4.85 -13.85
CA VAL A 201 3.90 4.45 -14.98
C VAL A 201 3.29 4.85 -16.32
N GLY A 202 4.14 5.01 -17.33
CA GLY A 202 3.71 5.36 -18.68
C GLY A 202 4.78 5.07 -19.72
N LYS A 203 4.38 5.10 -21.00
CA LYS A 203 5.28 5.04 -22.16
C LYS A 203 6.09 6.34 -22.34
N THR A 204 5.58 7.44 -21.77
CA THR A 204 6.20 8.77 -21.76
C THR A 204 6.11 9.38 -20.35
N ARG A 205 6.89 10.44 -20.10
CA ARG A 205 6.83 11.22 -18.87
C ARG A 205 5.46 11.83 -18.60
N LEU A 206 4.75 12.27 -19.64
CA LEU A 206 3.40 12.81 -19.50
C LEU A 206 2.38 11.72 -19.15
N GLN A 207 2.49 10.53 -19.74
CA GLN A 207 1.64 9.40 -19.37
C GLN A 207 1.94 8.91 -17.94
N ALA A 208 3.21 8.86 -17.53
CA ALA A 208 3.59 8.51 -16.16
C ALA A 208 3.12 9.54 -15.11
N ALA A 209 2.90 10.79 -15.54
CA ALA A 209 2.34 11.87 -14.74
C ALA A 209 0.80 11.99 -14.86
N HIS A 210 0.14 11.13 -15.63
CA HIS A 210 -1.29 11.22 -15.85
C HIS A 210 -2.06 10.98 -14.55
N THR A 211 -2.96 11.91 -14.23
CA THR A 211 -3.87 11.83 -13.09
C THR A 211 -5.26 11.45 -13.63
N PRO A 212 -5.66 10.17 -13.62
CA PRO A 212 -7.03 9.79 -13.93
C PRO A 212 -8.02 10.48 -12.98
N VAL A 213 -9.15 10.92 -13.53
CA VAL A 213 -10.30 11.43 -12.79
C VAL A 213 -11.49 10.53 -13.09
N PHE A 214 -12.19 10.07 -12.06
CA PHE A 214 -13.33 9.15 -12.16
C PHE A 214 -14.40 9.49 -11.12
N MET A 215 -15.65 9.09 -11.38
CA MET A 215 -16.77 9.26 -10.44
C MET A 215 -16.85 8.08 -9.48
N VAL A 216 -17.08 8.38 -8.20
CA VAL A 216 -17.49 7.39 -7.19
C VAL A 216 -18.62 8.00 -6.37
N LYS A 217 -19.80 7.38 -6.39
CA LYS A 217 -21.05 7.99 -5.90
C LYS A 217 -21.23 9.39 -6.53
N SER A 218 -21.33 10.45 -5.72
CA SER A 218 -21.45 11.84 -6.17
C SER A 218 -20.10 12.58 -6.34
N MET A 219 -18.97 11.93 -6.05
CA MET A 219 -17.65 12.57 -5.95
C MET A 219 -16.79 12.30 -7.18
N LYS A 220 -16.15 13.36 -7.71
CA LYS A 220 -15.03 13.25 -8.64
C LYS A 220 -13.74 12.98 -7.84
N VAL A 221 -13.07 11.89 -8.17
CA VAL A 221 -11.85 11.45 -7.53
C VAL A 221 -10.70 11.53 -8.51
N ALA A 222 -9.64 12.25 -8.14
CA ALA A 222 -8.38 12.30 -8.88
C ALA A 222 -7.30 11.48 -8.16
N PHE A 223 -6.55 10.66 -8.89
CA PHE A 223 -5.51 9.80 -8.32
C PHE A 223 -4.13 10.04 -8.96
N GLY A 224 -3.12 10.31 -8.14
CA GLY A 224 -1.72 10.41 -8.55
C GLY A 224 -0.85 9.38 -7.82
N SER A 225 0.22 8.92 -8.47
CA SER A 225 1.19 8.01 -7.85
C SER A 225 2.62 8.36 -8.27
N ILE A 226 3.55 8.33 -7.31
CA ILE A 226 4.98 8.57 -7.51
C ILE A 226 5.81 7.75 -6.52
N GLY A 227 7.02 7.36 -6.93
CA GLY A 227 7.86 6.48 -6.14
C GLY A 227 9.36 6.68 -6.32
N ILE A 228 10.10 5.97 -5.47
CA ILE A 228 11.48 5.61 -5.77
C ILE A 228 11.52 4.55 -6.89
N GLY A 229 12.67 4.37 -7.54
CA GLY A 229 12.82 3.51 -8.73
C GLY A 229 12.78 4.27 -10.06
N GLY A 230 12.27 5.50 -10.07
CA GLY A 230 12.52 6.48 -11.13
C GLY A 230 13.97 6.99 -11.19
N GLY A 231 14.92 6.31 -10.55
CA GLY A 231 16.35 6.62 -10.65
C GLY A 231 16.96 6.06 -11.95
N GLY A 232 17.75 6.86 -12.65
CA GLY A 232 18.51 6.43 -13.83
C GLY A 232 17.66 5.74 -14.89
N ALA A 233 17.87 4.43 -15.08
CA ALA A 233 17.21 3.65 -16.13
C ALA A 233 15.69 3.59 -15.99
N GLY A 234 15.11 3.63 -14.78
CA GLY A 234 13.66 3.51 -14.56
C GLY A 234 12.84 4.80 -14.73
N ARG A 235 13.49 5.95 -14.95
CA ARG A 235 12.79 7.24 -15.11
C ARG A 235 12.13 7.37 -16.48
N ALA A 236 10.86 7.73 -16.52
CA ALA A 236 10.18 8.14 -17.74
C ALA A 236 10.76 9.46 -18.30
N ALA A 237 10.79 9.58 -19.62
CA ALA A 237 11.16 10.81 -20.34
C ALA A 237 10.20 11.02 -21.52
N ALA A 238 10.43 12.02 -22.39
CA ALA A 238 9.55 12.30 -23.52
C ALA A 238 9.26 11.04 -24.36
N ASN A 239 10.30 10.32 -24.78
CA ASN A 239 10.21 9.10 -25.59
C ASN A 239 10.76 7.87 -24.84
N LYS A 240 10.50 7.78 -23.53
CA LYS A 240 11.03 6.69 -22.69
C LYS A 240 10.03 6.26 -21.65
N VAL A 241 9.77 4.96 -21.62
CA VAL A 241 8.86 4.33 -20.66
C VAL A 241 9.46 4.28 -19.26
N GLY A 242 8.60 4.26 -18.24
CA GLY A 242 9.01 4.19 -16.84
C GLY A 242 8.03 4.89 -15.91
N GLN A 243 8.53 5.34 -14.77
CA GLN A 243 7.79 6.13 -13.78
C GLN A 243 8.40 7.53 -13.59
N LEU A 244 7.65 8.41 -12.95
CA LEU A 244 8.19 9.65 -12.38
C LEU A 244 9.15 9.35 -11.22
N SER A 245 10.16 10.21 -11.03
CA SER A 245 11.12 10.06 -9.93
C SER A 245 10.82 11.00 -8.77
N LEU A 246 10.59 10.46 -7.59
CA LEU A 246 10.45 11.25 -6.36
C LEU A 246 11.71 12.09 -6.04
N PHE A 247 12.89 11.65 -6.52
CA PHE A 247 14.15 12.37 -6.37
C PHE A 247 14.37 13.46 -7.45
N HIS A 248 13.47 13.62 -8.42
CA HIS A 248 13.57 14.62 -9.48
C HIS A 248 12.53 15.73 -9.27
N GLN A 249 12.98 16.94 -8.92
CA GLN A 249 12.07 18.03 -8.56
C GLN A 249 11.05 18.38 -9.67
N PRO A 250 11.42 18.46 -10.97
CA PRO A 250 10.43 18.69 -12.03
C PRO A 250 9.36 17.60 -12.15
N ASP A 251 9.66 16.34 -11.76
CA ASP A 251 8.69 15.24 -11.81
C ASP A 251 7.69 15.34 -10.66
N LYS A 252 8.15 15.66 -9.44
CA LYS A 252 7.28 16.00 -8.31
C LYS A 252 6.37 17.19 -8.64
N THR A 253 6.93 18.28 -9.17
CA THR A 253 6.17 19.48 -9.54
C THR A 253 5.15 19.19 -10.65
N LEU A 254 5.48 18.37 -11.65
CA LEU A 254 4.52 17.98 -12.69
C LEU A 254 3.34 17.20 -12.11
N LEU A 255 3.58 16.16 -11.30
CA LEU A 255 2.49 15.38 -10.70
C LEU A 255 1.65 16.23 -9.74
N ALA A 256 2.29 17.05 -8.91
CA ALA A 256 1.60 17.94 -7.98
C ALA A 256 0.67 18.92 -8.73
N ASN A 257 1.17 19.55 -9.80
CA ASN A 257 0.34 20.43 -10.63
C ASN A 257 -0.82 19.67 -11.29
N ASN A 258 -0.58 18.47 -11.84
CA ASN A 258 -1.63 17.66 -12.46
C ASN A 258 -2.72 17.27 -11.44
N LEU A 259 -2.35 16.83 -10.23
CA LEU A 259 -3.32 16.48 -9.18
C LEU A 259 -4.06 17.72 -8.66
N ARG A 260 -3.36 18.84 -8.46
CA ARG A 260 -3.96 20.10 -7.99
C ARG A 260 -4.98 20.65 -8.98
N LEU A 261 -4.65 20.65 -10.28
CA LEU A 261 -5.49 21.18 -11.36
C LEU A 261 -6.56 20.21 -11.85
N ALA A 262 -6.51 18.94 -11.47
CA ALA A 262 -7.54 17.97 -11.82
C ALA A 262 -8.93 18.44 -11.30
N PRO A 263 -10.00 18.37 -12.12
CA PRO A 263 -11.35 18.77 -11.73
C PRO A 263 -11.99 17.70 -10.83
N ALA A 264 -11.56 17.66 -9.57
CA ALA A 264 -11.94 16.66 -8.59
C ALA A 264 -12.25 17.27 -7.21
N ASP A 265 -13.12 16.59 -6.46
CA ASP A 265 -13.48 16.92 -5.09
C ASP A 265 -12.48 16.25 -4.13
N LEU A 266 -12.12 14.99 -4.43
CA LEU A 266 -11.16 14.19 -3.67
C LEU A 266 -9.87 13.94 -4.46
N ARG A 267 -8.73 14.26 -3.87
CA ARG A 267 -7.38 14.00 -4.42
C ARG A 267 -6.63 12.98 -3.58
N LEU A 268 -6.31 11.85 -4.20
CA LEU A 268 -5.56 10.74 -3.60
C LEU A 268 -4.14 10.70 -4.16
N LEU A 269 -3.13 10.64 -3.29
CA LEU A 269 -1.72 10.62 -3.67
C LEU A 269 -0.99 9.40 -3.09
N SER A 270 -0.57 8.47 -3.95
CA SER A 270 0.29 7.36 -3.56
C SER A 270 1.76 7.77 -3.54
N VAL A 271 2.48 7.43 -2.47
CA VAL A 271 3.91 7.74 -2.33
C VAL A 271 4.69 6.50 -1.89
N HIS A 272 5.47 5.94 -2.82
CA HIS A 272 6.34 4.79 -2.56
C HIS A 272 7.74 5.26 -2.11
N HIS A 273 7.95 5.42 -0.79
CA HIS A 273 9.19 5.97 -0.24
C HIS A 273 9.48 5.55 1.21
N GLY A 274 10.77 5.55 1.54
CA GLY A 274 11.28 5.46 2.91
C GLY A 274 12.29 4.35 3.06
N PRO A 275 13.25 4.44 3.99
CA PRO A 275 14.18 3.34 4.21
C PRO A 275 13.43 2.10 4.72
N GLU A 276 13.66 0.95 4.07
CA GLU A 276 12.99 -0.32 4.39
C GLU A 276 13.05 -0.62 5.90
N ARG A 277 11.94 -1.10 6.45
CA ARG A 277 11.77 -1.53 7.85
C ARG A 277 11.97 -0.45 8.93
N HIS A 278 12.23 0.80 8.55
CA HIS A 278 12.31 1.88 9.52
C HIS A 278 10.89 2.28 9.96
N ILE A 279 10.53 1.98 11.21
CA ILE A 279 9.20 2.27 11.79
C ILE A 279 8.93 3.76 12.05
N ARG A 280 9.96 4.60 11.97
CA ARG A 280 9.87 6.07 12.05
C ARG A 280 10.48 6.69 10.79
N PRO A 281 9.72 7.47 10.00
CA PRO A 281 10.29 8.33 8.98
C PRO A 281 11.17 9.42 9.63
N SER A 282 12.16 9.93 8.91
CA SER A 282 12.98 11.04 9.40
C SER A 282 12.23 12.38 9.31
N GLY A 283 12.67 13.41 10.05
CA GLY A 283 12.09 14.76 9.94
C GLY A 283 12.17 15.34 8.52
N HIS A 284 13.21 15.00 7.76
CA HIS A 284 13.33 15.34 6.34
C HIS A 284 12.30 14.60 5.48
N GLU A 285 12.08 13.30 5.72
CA GLU A 285 11.05 12.50 5.05
C GLU A 285 9.64 13.06 5.28
N VAL A 286 9.32 13.35 6.55
CA VAL A 286 8.08 14.01 6.97
C VAL A 286 7.91 15.37 6.27
N GLY A 287 8.95 16.21 6.31
CA GLY A 287 8.90 17.56 5.73
C GLY A 287 8.61 17.55 4.22
N PHE A 288 9.30 16.71 3.44
CA PHE A 288 9.06 16.69 1.99
C PHE A 288 7.71 16.04 1.63
N GLN A 289 7.26 15.03 2.37
CA GLN A 289 5.97 14.38 2.11
C GLN A 289 4.81 15.31 2.42
N ARG A 290 4.84 16.02 3.57
CA ARG A 290 3.91 17.13 3.86
C ARG A 290 3.91 18.16 2.73
N LYS A 291 5.09 18.63 2.28
CA LYS A 291 5.17 19.60 1.18
C LYS A 291 4.52 19.07 -0.10
N LEU A 292 4.79 17.84 -0.48
CA LEU A 292 4.21 17.23 -1.69
C LEU A 292 2.69 17.10 -1.60
N VAL A 293 2.15 16.74 -0.44
CA VAL A 293 0.70 16.69 -0.16
C VAL A 293 0.06 18.07 -0.34
N MET A 294 0.67 19.13 0.20
CA MET A 294 0.17 20.50 0.04
C MET A 294 0.30 21.00 -1.40
N ASP A 295 1.46 20.82 -2.04
CA ASP A 295 1.71 21.19 -3.44
C ASP A 295 0.69 20.55 -4.39
N ALA A 296 0.35 19.28 -4.15
CA ALA A 296 -0.60 18.50 -4.95
C ALA A 296 -2.07 18.69 -4.55
N ASN A 297 -2.34 19.47 -3.50
CA ASN A 297 -3.64 19.60 -2.83
C ASN A 297 -4.28 18.24 -2.49
N ALA A 298 -3.49 17.23 -2.12
CA ALA A 298 -4.00 15.90 -1.81
C ALA A 298 -4.79 15.91 -0.47
N ASN A 299 -5.93 15.22 -0.43
CA ASN A 299 -6.72 15.00 0.78
C ASN A 299 -6.19 13.80 1.59
N VAL A 300 -5.70 12.77 0.90
CA VAL A 300 -5.14 11.56 1.51
C VAL A 300 -3.84 11.17 0.82
N MET A 301 -2.77 10.97 1.60
CA MET A 301 -1.53 10.35 1.16
C MET A 301 -1.48 8.88 1.56
N LEU A 302 -1.28 8.01 0.57
CA LEU A 302 -1.18 6.57 0.71
C LEU A 302 0.31 6.19 0.63
N GLY A 303 1.00 6.16 1.77
CA GLY A 303 2.43 5.86 1.87
C GLY A 303 2.72 4.37 2.05
N HIS A 304 3.73 3.86 1.34
CA HIS A 304 4.16 2.45 1.35
C HIS A 304 5.67 2.36 0.99
N HIS A 305 6.22 1.21 0.55
CA HIS A 305 7.66 0.86 0.45
C HIS A 305 8.33 0.49 1.77
N ALA A 306 7.96 1.09 2.91
CA ALA A 306 8.64 0.81 4.17
C ALA A 306 8.55 -0.65 4.64
N HIS A 307 7.65 -1.47 4.06
CA HIS A 307 7.36 -2.87 4.44
C HIS A 307 6.98 -3.09 5.91
N VAL A 308 6.70 -2.03 6.66
CA VAL A 308 6.21 -2.03 8.05
C VAL A 308 5.17 -0.93 8.25
N ALA A 309 4.28 -1.13 9.21
CA ALA A 309 3.37 -0.09 9.66
C ALA A 309 4.14 1.12 10.22
N ARG A 310 3.79 2.32 9.77
CA ARG A 310 4.27 3.61 10.31
C ARG A 310 3.09 4.41 10.86
N GLY A 311 3.40 5.44 11.64
CA GLY A 311 2.39 6.35 12.18
C GLY A 311 1.55 7.04 11.11
N ILE A 312 0.43 7.64 11.54
CA ILE A 312 -0.52 8.37 10.70
C ILE A 312 -0.67 9.79 11.27
N GLU A 313 -0.79 10.78 10.39
CA GLU A 313 -0.91 12.20 10.71
C GLU A 313 -2.18 12.80 10.10
N MET A 314 -2.78 13.76 10.80
CA MET A 314 -3.77 14.69 10.30
C MET A 314 -3.16 16.11 10.31
N ILE A 315 -3.18 16.79 9.17
CA ILE A 315 -2.69 18.17 9.01
C ILE A 315 -3.58 18.89 8.00
N ASP A 316 -4.11 20.07 8.35
CA ASP A 316 -5.01 20.85 7.46
C ASP A 316 -6.22 20.04 6.93
N GLY A 317 -6.79 19.16 7.76
CA GLY A 317 -7.87 18.24 7.34
C GLY A 317 -7.46 17.10 6.39
N ARG A 318 -6.17 16.98 6.08
CA ARG A 318 -5.58 15.97 5.18
C ARG A 318 -4.97 14.84 5.99
N LEU A 319 -5.15 13.61 5.53
CA LEU A 319 -4.60 12.40 6.16
C LEU A 319 -3.30 11.99 5.48
N ILE A 320 -2.24 11.79 6.26
CA ILE A 320 -0.96 11.28 5.77
C ILE A 320 -0.66 9.94 6.45
N VAL A 321 -0.77 8.85 5.69
CA VAL A 321 -0.37 7.50 6.13
C VAL A 321 1.08 7.27 5.68
N TYR A 322 2.04 7.28 6.61
CA TYR A 322 3.48 7.24 6.28
C TYR A 322 4.01 5.87 5.86
N GLY A 323 3.20 4.82 5.98
CA GLY A 323 3.61 3.44 5.68
C GLY A 323 2.54 2.44 6.07
N LEU A 324 1.84 1.90 5.05
CA LEU A 324 0.89 0.80 5.19
C LEU A 324 1.60 -0.54 5.44
N GLY A 325 2.85 -0.69 5.03
CA GLY A 325 3.60 -1.95 5.10
C GLY A 325 3.28 -2.87 3.91
N ASN A 326 3.27 -4.18 4.13
CA ASN A 326 2.92 -5.17 3.11
C ASN A 326 1.45 -5.57 3.22
N PHE A 327 0.82 -5.92 2.10
CA PHE A 327 -0.50 -6.55 2.09
C PHE A 327 -0.43 -8.02 1.69
N ASN A 328 -0.33 -8.33 0.40
CA ASN A 328 -0.19 -9.70 -0.11
C ASN A 328 1.02 -9.77 -1.04
N HIS A 329 2.21 -9.77 -0.45
CA HIS A 329 3.47 -9.69 -1.18
C HIS A 329 4.31 -10.97 -1.02
N GLN A 330 4.10 -11.93 -1.91
CA GLN A 330 4.81 -13.22 -1.94
C GLN A 330 6.33 -13.06 -2.15
N GLY A 331 6.78 -11.94 -2.72
CA GLY A 331 8.21 -11.57 -2.76
C GLY A 331 8.88 -11.24 -1.41
N THR A 332 8.12 -10.94 -0.35
CA THR A 332 8.67 -10.46 0.93
C THR A 332 9.04 -11.60 1.90
N ALA A 333 9.87 -11.30 2.90
CA ALA A 333 10.21 -12.25 3.96
C ALA A 333 9.04 -12.46 4.95
N ASN A 334 9.02 -13.60 5.64
CA ASN A 334 8.14 -13.79 6.79
C ASN A 334 8.54 -12.83 7.94
N MET A 335 7.68 -11.85 8.20
CA MET A 335 7.84 -10.87 9.28
C MET A 335 7.07 -11.23 10.56
N ASN A 336 6.24 -12.28 10.55
CA ASN A 336 5.47 -12.69 11.72
C ASN A 336 6.40 -13.09 12.87
N GLY A 337 6.06 -12.70 14.10
CA GLY A 337 6.86 -13.02 15.29
C GLY A 337 8.21 -12.30 15.37
N LYS A 338 8.48 -11.33 14.47
CA LYS A 338 9.52 -10.31 14.72
C LYS A 338 9.04 -9.37 15.84
N SER A 339 9.83 -8.36 16.21
CA SER A 339 9.41 -7.43 17.26
C SER A 339 8.11 -6.72 16.88
N GLY A 340 7.29 -6.36 17.87
CA GLY A 340 5.87 -5.97 17.70
C GLY A 340 5.57 -4.73 16.85
N CYS A 341 6.59 -4.14 16.22
CA CYS A 341 6.54 -2.97 15.36
C CYS A 341 6.97 -3.28 13.92
N HIS A 342 7.52 -4.47 13.66
CA HIS A 342 7.91 -4.95 12.34
C HIS A 342 7.11 -6.20 11.92
N ASP A 343 6.27 -6.75 12.81
CA ASP A 343 5.54 -8.01 12.63
C ASP A 343 4.12 -7.85 12.07
N TYR A 344 3.75 -6.62 11.72
CA TYR A 344 2.44 -6.28 11.19
C TYR A 344 2.51 -5.17 10.13
N SER A 345 1.41 -5.02 9.42
CA SER A 345 1.13 -3.97 8.44
C SER A 345 -0.30 -3.48 8.67
N LEU A 346 -0.76 -2.51 7.89
CA LEU A 346 -2.07 -1.89 8.05
C LEU A 346 -2.91 -2.08 6.79
N MET A 347 -4.16 -2.49 7.01
CA MET A 347 -5.27 -2.02 6.21
C MET A 347 -5.86 -0.80 6.93
N VAL A 348 -6.18 0.26 6.20
CA VAL A 348 -6.79 1.48 6.77
C VAL A 348 -8.07 1.79 5.99
N LYS A 349 -9.19 2.01 6.70
CA LYS A 349 -10.43 2.50 6.09
C LYS A 349 -10.60 3.99 6.44
N VAL A 350 -10.95 4.82 5.46
CA VAL A 350 -11.17 6.26 5.64
C VAL A 350 -12.60 6.57 5.20
N HIS A 351 -13.40 7.06 6.14
CA HIS A 351 -14.78 7.43 5.93
C HIS A 351 -14.82 8.92 5.64
N LEU A 352 -15.20 9.26 4.41
CA LEU A 352 -15.33 10.62 3.91
C LEU A 352 -16.82 10.98 3.85
N VAL A 353 -17.17 12.18 4.31
CA VAL A 353 -18.49 12.77 4.07
C VAL A 353 -18.33 13.96 3.13
N HIS A 354 -19.26 14.09 2.18
CA HIS A 354 -19.22 15.11 1.15
C HIS A 354 -20.62 15.68 0.92
N GLU A 355 -20.75 16.99 1.11
CA GLU A 355 -21.92 17.76 0.72
C GLU A 355 -21.58 18.51 -0.57
N THR A 356 -22.47 18.46 -1.57
CA THR A 356 -22.23 19.09 -2.87
C THR A 356 -21.90 20.58 -2.71
N GLY A 357 -20.78 21.01 -3.28
CA GLY A 357 -20.28 22.39 -3.16
C GLY A 357 -19.29 22.62 -2.02
N HIS A 358 -19.08 21.64 -1.13
CA HIS A 358 -18.08 21.70 -0.06
C HIS A 358 -16.93 20.70 -0.31
N ALA A 359 -15.75 20.97 0.25
CA ALA A 359 -14.65 20.01 0.21
C ALA A 359 -15.00 18.76 1.04
N PRO A 360 -14.67 17.54 0.57
CA PRO A 360 -14.94 16.32 1.32
C PRO A 360 -14.14 16.28 2.63
N ALA A 361 -14.83 15.97 3.72
CA ALA A 361 -14.27 15.94 5.06
C ALA A 361 -14.07 14.50 5.56
N ILE A 362 -12.94 14.22 6.21
CA ILE A 362 -12.68 12.93 6.83
C ILE A 362 -13.49 12.84 8.12
N ALA A 363 -14.54 12.04 8.12
CA ALA A 363 -15.39 11.77 9.26
C ALA A 363 -14.74 10.79 10.25
N ALA A 364 -14.16 9.70 9.73
CA ALA A 364 -13.51 8.68 10.54
C ALA A 364 -12.35 7.98 9.83
N VAL A 365 -11.45 7.38 10.60
CA VAL A 365 -10.36 6.52 10.13
C VAL A 365 -10.32 5.26 11.00
N GLU A 366 -10.38 4.10 10.37
CA GLU A 366 -10.15 2.80 11.00
C GLU A 366 -8.76 2.29 10.66
N ALA A 367 -8.02 1.80 11.65
CA ALA A 367 -6.78 1.08 11.47
C ALA A 367 -7.00 -0.40 11.81
N LEU A 368 -6.78 -1.28 10.84
CA LEU A 368 -6.87 -2.73 10.96
C LEU A 368 -5.44 -3.31 10.88
N PRO A 369 -4.83 -3.71 12.00
CA PRO A 369 -3.53 -4.37 11.98
C PRO A 369 -3.66 -5.73 11.29
N ILE A 370 -2.81 -6.00 10.30
CA ILE A 370 -2.76 -7.26 9.55
C ILE A 370 -1.39 -7.92 9.62
N ASN A 371 -1.35 -9.25 9.56
CA ASN A 371 -0.12 -10.05 9.49
C ASN A 371 -0.27 -11.19 8.46
N TRP A 372 0.71 -12.10 8.39
CA TRP A 372 0.79 -13.14 7.35
C TRP A 372 0.81 -12.60 5.90
N THR A 373 1.14 -11.31 5.75
CA THR A 373 1.12 -10.52 4.51
C THR A 373 2.07 -11.00 3.41
N HIS A 374 2.92 -11.96 3.75
CA HIS A 374 3.85 -12.62 2.86
C HIS A 374 3.30 -13.94 2.29
N MET A 375 2.10 -14.38 2.68
CA MET A 375 1.45 -15.65 2.28
C MET A 375 -0.07 -15.51 2.08
N GLN A 376 -0.78 -15.14 3.15
CA GLN A 376 -2.24 -14.99 3.22
C GLN A 376 -2.57 -13.93 4.27
N PRO A 377 -2.94 -12.69 3.91
CA PRO A 377 -3.11 -11.62 4.89
C PRO A 377 -4.28 -11.95 5.84
N ARG A 378 -4.14 -11.63 7.13
CA ARG A 378 -5.18 -11.84 8.14
C ARG A 378 -5.21 -10.69 9.14
N ARG A 379 -6.37 -10.37 9.69
CA ARG A 379 -6.49 -9.42 10.82
C ARG A 379 -5.77 -9.94 12.06
N VAL A 380 -5.08 -9.05 12.77
CA VAL A 380 -4.56 -9.29 14.12
C VAL A 380 -5.60 -8.80 15.12
N THR A 381 -6.32 -9.73 15.75
CA THR A 381 -7.52 -9.40 16.53
C THR A 381 -7.28 -9.26 18.02
N GLY A 382 -8.30 -8.74 18.72
CA GLY A 382 -8.39 -8.65 20.18
C GLY A 382 -7.18 -8.00 20.83
N LYS A 383 -6.69 -8.59 21.94
CA LYS A 383 -5.56 -8.08 22.73
C LYS A 383 -4.27 -7.88 21.92
N GLN A 384 -4.03 -8.68 20.88
CA GLN A 384 -2.85 -8.51 20.04
C GLN A 384 -3.02 -7.36 19.04
N GLY A 385 -4.23 -7.18 18.48
CA GLY A 385 -4.58 -6.03 17.64
C GLY A 385 -4.52 -4.71 18.41
N ALA A 386 -5.20 -4.63 19.56
CA ALA A 386 -5.17 -3.47 20.45
C ALA A 386 -3.74 -3.06 20.85
N ARG A 387 -2.82 -4.02 21.03
CA ARG A 387 -1.39 -3.72 21.24
C ARG A 387 -0.74 -3.06 20.02
N ARG A 388 -1.06 -3.48 18.79
CA ARG A 388 -0.54 -2.82 17.56
C ARG A 388 -1.13 -1.42 17.41
N ILE A 389 -2.39 -1.21 17.78
CA ILE A 389 -2.99 0.13 17.85
C ILE A 389 -2.27 1.03 18.86
N ALA A 390 -1.92 0.52 20.06
CA ALA A 390 -1.13 1.29 21.03
C ALA A 390 0.29 1.63 20.51
N ILE A 391 0.89 0.75 19.71
CA ILE A 391 2.17 1.01 19.02
C ILE A 391 1.97 2.08 17.94
N LEU A 392 0.94 1.96 17.10
CA LEU A 392 0.60 2.90 16.04
C LEU A 392 0.40 4.32 16.62
N ASN A 393 -0.37 4.45 17.70
CA ASN A 393 -0.55 5.72 18.41
C ASN A 393 0.78 6.33 18.89
N GLY A 394 1.70 5.50 19.38
CA GLY A 394 3.03 5.94 19.83
C GLY A 394 4.01 6.27 18.70
N LEU A 395 3.84 5.68 17.51
CA LEU A 395 4.55 6.08 16.29
C LEU A 395 3.97 7.39 15.75
N SER A 396 2.63 7.51 15.67
CA SER A 396 1.94 8.73 15.26
C SER A 396 2.29 9.93 16.15
N ALA A 397 2.60 9.73 17.44
CA ALA A 397 2.97 10.81 18.35
C ALA A 397 4.21 11.62 17.97
N GLN A 398 5.04 11.15 17.04
CA GLN A 398 6.16 11.95 16.51
C GLN A 398 5.70 13.11 15.60
N PHE A 399 4.43 13.13 15.18
CA PHE A 399 3.88 14.14 14.27
C PHE A 399 3.13 15.28 14.99
N ASP A 400 3.03 15.26 16.31
CA ASP A 400 2.37 16.32 17.08
C ASP A 400 3.24 17.60 17.03
N ASP A 401 2.85 18.56 16.19
CA ASP A 401 3.53 19.86 16.07
C ASP A 401 2.50 20.99 15.96
N ALA A 402 2.31 21.70 17.08
CA ALA A 402 1.34 22.79 17.17
C ALA A 402 1.66 23.98 16.24
N ARG A 403 2.93 24.17 15.85
CA ARG A 403 3.36 25.32 15.03
C ARG A 403 2.85 25.25 13.60
N VAL A 404 2.55 24.04 13.12
CA VAL A 404 2.04 23.76 11.76
C VAL A 404 0.67 23.08 11.79
N GLY A 405 -0.03 23.11 12.94
CA GLY A 405 -1.35 22.47 13.12
C GLY A 405 -1.36 20.94 12.99
N SER A 406 -0.19 20.30 12.94
CA SER A 406 -0.06 18.86 12.72
C SER A 406 -0.37 18.07 13.99
N LYS A 407 -1.15 16.99 13.84
CA LYS A 407 -1.45 16.04 14.92
C LYS A 407 -1.28 14.62 14.41
N GLY A 408 -0.50 13.82 15.12
CA GLY A 408 -0.55 12.38 14.91
C GLY A 408 -1.93 11.84 15.26
N VAL A 409 -2.48 10.95 14.46
CA VAL A 409 -3.76 10.29 14.75
C VAL A 409 -3.63 9.42 16.01
N ARG A 410 -4.67 9.41 16.85
CA ARG A 410 -4.78 8.55 18.04
C ARG A 410 -6.08 7.74 17.93
N PHE A 411 -5.92 6.45 17.68
CA PHE A 411 -7.01 5.52 17.56
C PHE A 411 -7.42 4.99 18.94
N MET A 412 -8.72 4.95 19.19
CA MET A 412 -9.32 4.22 20.31
C MET A 412 -9.40 2.74 19.91
N ALA A 413 -8.66 1.87 20.61
CA ALA A 413 -8.65 0.44 20.32
C ALA A 413 -10.03 -0.20 20.57
N GLN A 414 -10.49 -1.01 19.62
CA GLN A 414 -11.76 -1.73 19.69
C GLN A 414 -11.56 -3.15 20.23
N THR A 415 -12.66 -3.80 20.62
CA THR A 415 -12.67 -5.17 21.14
C THR A 415 -12.23 -6.21 20.11
N ASP A 416 -12.50 -5.96 18.83
CA ASP A 416 -12.07 -6.80 17.71
C ASP A 416 -10.57 -6.68 17.38
N GLY A 417 -9.87 -5.67 17.92
CA GLY A 417 -8.46 -5.39 17.71
C GLY A 417 -8.14 -4.32 16.66
N SER A 418 -9.15 -3.75 15.99
CA SER A 418 -9.01 -2.50 15.22
C SER A 418 -8.77 -1.30 16.14
N GLY A 419 -8.53 -0.13 15.54
CA GLY A 419 -8.65 1.15 16.23
C GLY A 419 -9.43 2.15 15.38
N ILE A 420 -10.33 2.91 16.02
CA ILE A 420 -11.14 3.96 15.38
C ILE A 420 -10.65 5.34 15.82
N TYR A 421 -10.61 6.29 14.88
CA TYR A 421 -10.44 7.71 15.14
C TYR A 421 -11.55 8.48 14.43
N CYS A 422 -12.26 9.37 15.13
CA CYS A 422 -13.34 10.17 14.55
C CYS A 422 -13.07 11.67 14.67
N THR A 423 -13.57 12.42 13.70
CA THR A 423 -13.57 13.89 13.70
C THR A 423 -14.99 14.42 13.93
N LYS A 424 -15.13 15.76 14.05
CA LYS A 424 -16.45 16.40 14.11
C LYS A 424 -17.32 16.12 12.87
N ALA A 425 -16.73 15.85 11.71
CA ALA A 425 -17.46 15.57 10.47
C ALA A 425 -18.25 14.23 10.53
N ALA A 426 -17.99 13.37 11.51
CA ALA A 426 -18.77 12.15 11.71
C ALA A 426 -20.27 12.39 11.92
N THR A 427 -20.68 13.56 12.42
CA THR A 427 -22.11 13.90 12.58
C THR A 427 -22.83 14.13 11.25
N GLY A 428 -22.10 14.44 10.17
CA GLY A 428 -22.65 14.81 8.85
C GLY A 428 -23.34 13.67 8.08
N HIS A 429 -23.15 12.40 8.48
CA HIS A 429 -23.87 11.28 7.87
C HIS A 429 -24.30 10.23 8.93
N PRO A 430 -25.48 9.60 8.82
CA PRO A 430 -25.96 8.62 9.81
C PRO A 430 -24.99 7.46 10.05
N ALA A 431 -24.41 6.89 8.98
CA ALA A 431 -23.49 5.75 9.11
C ALA A 431 -22.19 6.10 9.86
N THR A 432 -21.61 7.28 9.62
CA THR A 432 -20.41 7.74 10.34
C THR A 432 -20.74 8.16 11.77
N ARG A 433 -21.94 8.69 12.01
CA ARG A 433 -22.44 9.01 13.35
C ARG A 433 -22.61 7.74 14.20
N GLN A 434 -23.13 6.67 13.60
CA GLN A 434 -23.26 5.36 14.23
C GLN A 434 -21.88 4.74 14.52
N LEU A 435 -20.98 4.71 13.52
CA LEU A 435 -19.60 4.21 13.67
C LEU A 435 -18.85 4.93 14.81
N CYS A 436 -19.05 6.23 14.94
CA CYS A 436 -18.38 7.07 15.94
C CYS A 436 -19.14 7.24 17.25
N SER A 437 -20.29 6.59 17.44
CA SER A 437 -21.18 6.79 18.62
C SER A 437 -20.48 6.55 19.96
N ASN A 438 -19.56 5.58 20.01
CA ASN A 438 -18.79 5.23 21.20
C ASN A 438 -17.41 5.91 21.26
N PHE A 439 -17.01 6.69 20.24
CA PHE A 439 -15.71 7.35 20.21
C PHE A 439 -15.66 8.53 21.17
N SER A 440 -14.76 8.46 22.14
CA SER A 440 -14.47 9.57 23.04
C SER A 440 -12.95 9.77 23.16
N PRO A 441 -12.42 10.99 22.93
CA PRO A 441 -11.02 11.31 23.22
C PRO A 441 -10.60 11.02 24.67
N MET A 442 -11.54 11.02 25.62
CA MET A 442 -11.29 10.68 27.02
C MET A 442 -11.00 9.18 27.22
N HIS A 443 -11.39 8.31 26.29
CA HIS A 443 -11.09 6.88 26.30
C HIS A 443 -9.75 6.54 25.63
N LEU A 444 -9.00 7.54 25.15
CA LEU A 444 -7.64 7.33 24.66
C LEU A 444 -6.70 7.01 25.83
N ALA A 445 -5.89 5.97 25.66
CA ALA A 445 -4.85 5.64 26.64
C ALA A 445 -3.83 6.79 26.77
N SER A 446 -3.20 6.91 27.94
CA SER A 446 -2.24 8.00 28.20
C SER A 446 -0.96 7.87 27.35
N ALA A 447 -0.28 8.99 27.12
CA ALA A 447 1.00 9.00 26.38
C ALA A 447 2.06 8.05 26.97
N GLY A 448 2.00 7.76 28.28
CA GLY A 448 2.84 6.76 28.93
C GLY A 448 2.58 5.33 28.46
N VAL A 449 1.33 4.97 28.15
CA VAL A 449 0.99 3.67 27.55
C VAL A 449 1.60 3.55 26.15
N TYR A 450 1.45 4.57 25.31
CA TYR A 450 2.00 4.56 23.95
C TYR A 450 3.54 4.48 23.94
N ARG A 451 4.22 5.25 24.81
CA ARG A 451 5.68 5.16 24.97
C ARG A 451 6.12 3.75 25.39
N ARG A 452 5.43 3.12 26.35
CA ARG A 452 5.71 1.73 26.76
C ARG A 452 5.45 0.73 25.63
N ALA A 453 4.37 0.88 24.88
CA ALA A 453 4.04 0.01 23.75
C ALA A 453 5.16 0.05 22.69
N VAL A 454 5.62 1.25 22.31
CA VAL A 454 6.72 1.42 21.35
C VAL A 454 8.10 1.02 21.92
N ALA A 455 8.30 1.08 23.24
CA ALA A 455 9.49 0.48 23.86
C ALA A 455 9.58 -1.05 23.65
N THR A 456 8.47 -1.72 23.31
CA THR A 456 8.47 -3.14 22.92
C THR A 456 8.96 -3.42 21.49
N CYS A 457 9.28 -2.41 20.68
CA CYS A 457 9.83 -2.59 19.33
C CYS A 457 11.21 -3.30 19.28
N GLY A 458 11.86 -3.52 20.43
CA GLY A 458 13.13 -4.26 20.53
C GLY A 458 13.14 -5.39 21.56
N ARG A 459 12.00 -5.74 22.19
CA ARG A 459 11.91 -6.82 23.18
C ARG A 459 10.65 -7.67 22.95
N SER A 460 10.79 -8.99 23.03
CA SER A 460 9.68 -9.94 23.10
C SER A 460 8.88 -9.66 24.38
N ALA A 461 7.86 -8.81 24.30
CA ALA A 461 7.22 -8.29 25.51
C ALA A 461 6.39 -9.36 26.24
N PRO A 462 6.52 -9.46 27.58
CA PRO A 462 5.69 -10.34 28.39
C PRO A 462 4.23 -9.87 28.42
N THR A 463 3.34 -10.84 28.65
CA THR A 463 1.87 -10.74 28.58
C THR A 463 1.24 -9.72 29.52
N THR A 464 1.96 -9.26 30.55
CA THR A 464 1.46 -8.35 31.61
C THR A 464 1.20 -6.91 31.15
N MET A 465 1.82 -6.44 30.05
CA MET A 465 1.56 -5.07 29.53
C MET A 465 0.14 -4.88 28.98
N ILE A 466 -0.62 -5.96 28.76
CA ILE A 466 -1.91 -5.93 28.07
C ILE A 466 -3.04 -5.33 28.93
N ALA A 467 -2.97 -5.43 30.27
CA ALA A 467 -4.00 -4.88 31.15
C ALA A 467 -4.04 -3.33 31.12
N ASN A 468 -2.86 -2.70 31.22
CA ASN A 468 -2.73 -1.24 31.34
C ASN A 468 -2.98 -0.48 30.03
N ALA A 469 -3.22 -1.16 28.90
CA ALA A 469 -3.57 -0.56 27.63
C ALA A 469 -5.08 -0.47 27.39
N LEU A 470 -5.91 -1.05 28.26
CA LEU A 470 -7.36 -1.20 28.09
C LEU A 470 -8.20 -0.23 28.94
N GLY A 471 -7.60 0.81 29.52
CA GLY A 471 -8.32 1.89 30.19
C GLY A 471 -9.13 1.48 31.43
N ARG A 472 -8.97 0.26 31.95
CA ARG A 472 -9.60 -0.18 33.20
C ARG A 472 -8.72 0.21 34.38
N ASP A 473 -9.17 1.22 35.12
CA ASP A 473 -8.63 1.58 36.42
C ASP A 473 -8.97 0.46 37.42
N THR A 474 -7.95 -0.28 37.86
CA THR A 474 -8.08 -1.34 38.86
C THR A 474 -7.28 -0.99 40.12
N ASN A 475 -7.67 0.09 40.78
CA ASN A 475 -7.27 0.41 42.15
C ASN A 475 -8.47 0.81 43.03
N LYS A 476 -9.42 -0.12 43.18
CA LYS A 476 -10.18 -0.24 44.43
C LYS A 476 -9.89 -1.62 45.01
N GLY A 477 -9.20 -1.64 46.15
CA GLY A 477 -8.83 -2.87 46.82
C GLY A 477 -10.02 -3.51 47.51
N THR A 478 -10.28 -4.77 47.19
CA THR A 478 -11.16 -5.65 47.98
C THR A 478 -10.44 -6.97 48.18
N ARG A 479 -10.33 -7.43 49.42
CA ARG A 479 -9.69 -8.70 49.75
C ARG A 479 -10.49 -9.84 49.10
N LEU A 480 -9.82 -10.70 48.34
CA LEU A 480 -10.38 -11.98 47.92
C LEU A 480 -9.77 -13.09 48.79
N ALA A 481 -10.63 -13.73 49.57
CA ALA A 481 -10.28 -14.95 50.29
C ALA A 481 -10.07 -16.12 49.32
N SER A 482 -9.28 -17.10 49.75
CA SER A 482 -9.08 -18.37 49.06
C SER A 482 -10.41 -19.12 48.83
N LEU A 483 -10.63 -19.63 47.63
CA LEU A 483 -11.50 -20.79 47.39
C LEU A 483 -11.11 -21.54 46.10
N ASN A 484 -11.39 -22.83 46.09
CA ASN A 484 -10.83 -23.83 45.17
C ASN A 484 -11.28 -23.70 43.71
N ALA A 485 -10.42 -24.15 42.79
CA ALA A 485 -10.76 -24.34 41.39
C ALA A 485 -11.33 -25.74 41.12
N PRO A 486 -12.32 -25.87 40.22
CA PRO A 486 -12.57 -27.09 39.46
C PRO A 486 -12.12 -26.97 37.99
N ARG A 487 -12.05 -28.13 37.31
CA ARG A 487 -11.40 -28.32 36.00
C ARG A 487 -12.28 -27.94 34.79
N ALA A 488 -11.61 -27.87 33.64
CA ALA A 488 -12.15 -27.65 32.31
C ALA A 488 -13.31 -28.59 31.90
N ILE A 489 -14.18 -28.08 31.02
CA ILE A 489 -15.15 -28.85 30.24
C ILE A 489 -14.84 -28.64 28.75
N THR A 490 -14.90 -29.74 27.99
CA THR A 490 -14.61 -29.83 26.55
C THR A 490 -15.80 -29.48 25.66
N ALA A 491 -15.53 -29.42 24.35
CA ALA A 491 -16.42 -28.94 23.29
C ALA A 491 -17.82 -29.59 23.20
N LEU A 492 -18.77 -28.79 22.70
CA LEU A 492 -20.11 -29.20 22.25
C LEU A 492 -20.05 -29.80 20.82
N PRO A 493 -20.85 -30.82 20.49
CA PRO A 493 -21.06 -31.29 19.13
C PRO A 493 -22.26 -30.60 18.44
N PHE A 494 -22.30 -30.69 17.10
CA PHE A 494 -23.47 -30.34 16.28
C PHE A 494 -24.48 -31.51 16.25
N GLU A 495 -25.78 -31.20 16.28
CA GLU A 495 -26.85 -32.17 16.01
C GLU A 495 -27.35 -32.08 14.56
N HIS A 496 -27.60 -33.24 13.96
CA HIS A 496 -28.50 -33.39 12.83
C HIS A 496 -29.41 -34.60 13.09
N ILE A 497 -30.70 -34.44 12.79
CA ILE A 497 -31.77 -35.36 13.11
C ILE A 497 -32.21 -36.04 11.81
N GLU A 498 -32.20 -37.37 11.73
CA GLU A 498 -33.42 -38.17 11.49
C GLU A 498 -33.20 -39.70 11.41
N ASN A 499 -34.16 -40.40 12.03
CA ASN A 499 -34.80 -41.65 11.62
C ASN A 499 -34.11 -43.04 11.67
N GLN A 500 -34.59 -43.79 12.67
CA GLN A 500 -35.03 -45.20 12.65
C GLN A 500 -34.08 -46.34 13.13
N VAL A 501 -34.75 -47.39 13.60
CA VAL A 501 -34.45 -48.43 14.62
C VAL A 501 -35.14 -49.73 14.12
N PRO A 502 -34.84 -50.99 14.55
CA PRO A 502 -33.91 -51.51 15.58
C PRO A 502 -32.84 -52.49 15.03
N THR A 503 -31.73 -52.73 15.73
CA THR A 503 -31.48 -53.87 16.65
C THR A 503 -29.98 -53.87 17.02
N LEU A 504 -29.41 -54.57 18.02
CA LEU A 504 -29.92 -55.49 19.07
C LEU A 504 -29.05 -55.33 20.36
N LYS A 505 -29.09 -56.30 21.28
CA LYS A 505 -28.26 -56.46 22.51
C LYS A 505 -28.13 -57.99 22.79
N PRO A 506 -27.37 -58.47 23.79
CA PRO A 506 -26.34 -57.85 24.65
C PRO A 506 -25.02 -58.68 24.75
N GLY A 507 -24.05 -58.24 25.57
CA GLY A 507 -22.92 -59.08 25.99
C GLY A 507 -21.97 -58.44 27.03
N LEU A 508 -22.05 -58.92 28.27
CA LEU A 508 -21.19 -58.79 29.47
C LEU A 508 -19.66 -58.61 29.24
N SER A 509 -18.80 -58.23 30.20
CA SER A 509 -18.85 -57.73 31.60
C SER A 509 -17.41 -57.32 32.01
N MET A 510 -17.15 -56.11 32.53
CA MET A 510 -16.98 -55.78 33.96
C MET A 510 -15.59 -56.09 34.59
N LEU A 511 -15.11 -55.18 35.46
CA LEU A 511 -13.93 -55.26 36.36
C LEU A 511 -12.53 -55.17 35.69
N GLY A 512 -11.50 -54.51 36.28
CA GLY A 512 -11.53 -53.62 37.45
C GLY A 512 -10.14 -53.18 37.98
N VAL A 513 -10.09 -51.92 38.47
CA VAL A 513 -9.26 -51.34 39.58
C VAL A 513 -7.72 -51.22 39.49
N SER A 514 -7.23 -50.12 40.09
CA SER A 514 -5.87 -49.80 40.61
C SER A 514 -4.76 -49.44 39.60
N SER A 515 -4.25 -48.19 39.50
CA SER A 515 -3.56 -47.33 40.50
C SER A 515 -2.19 -47.91 40.92
N VAL A 516 -1.01 -47.28 40.78
CA VAL A 516 -0.50 -46.04 41.44
C VAL A 516 0.92 -45.68 40.90
N PHE A 517 1.20 -44.42 40.53
CA PHE A 517 2.48 -43.62 40.61
C PHE A 517 3.85 -44.24 40.10
N SER A 518 4.96 -43.53 39.81
CA SER A 518 5.32 -42.09 39.70
C SER A 518 6.57 -41.82 38.83
N LEU A 519 6.62 -40.61 38.25
CA LEU A 519 7.76 -39.74 37.91
C LEU A 519 9.23 -40.15 38.25
N SER A 520 10.17 -40.04 37.29
CA SER A 520 11.17 -38.93 37.18
C SER A 520 12.33 -39.15 36.17
N PHE A 521 12.84 -38.05 35.58
CA PHE A 521 14.07 -37.91 34.76
C PHE A 521 15.36 -37.90 35.66
N PRO A 522 16.64 -38.09 35.19
CA PRO A 522 17.36 -37.20 34.24
C PRO A 522 18.44 -37.92 33.32
N PRO A 523 19.67 -37.42 33.01
CA PRO A 523 19.97 -36.85 31.68
C PRO A 523 21.31 -37.28 30.99
N GLU A 524 21.64 -36.58 29.89
CA GLU A 524 22.98 -36.31 29.31
C GLU A 524 23.70 -37.26 28.30
N LYS A 525 24.18 -36.59 27.23
CA LYS A 525 25.47 -36.67 26.50
C LYS A 525 25.83 -37.77 25.47
N GLU A 526 26.26 -37.22 24.32
CA GLU A 526 27.36 -37.60 23.42
C GLU A 526 27.57 -39.04 22.91
N GLY A 527 27.55 -39.15 21.57
CA GLY A 527 28.72 -39.70 20.86
C GLY A 527 28.49 -40.85 19.87
N LYS A 528 29.15 -40.72 18.71
CA LYS A 528 29.55 -41.79 17.76
C LYS A 528 28.46 -42.48 16.93
N LYS A 529 28.49 -42.22 15.60
CA LYS A 529 28.15 -43.20 14.55
C LYS A 529 29.31 -44.22 14.43
N PRO A 530 29.07 -45.48 14.00
CA PRO A 530 29.08 -45.78 12.55
C PRO A 530 28.09 -46.85 12.02
N ILE A 531 27.51 -46.55 10.86
CA ILE A 531 27.25 -47.42 9.67
C ILE A 531 27.02 -48.95 9.85
N LYS A 532 25.82 -49.46 9.47
CA LYS A 532 25.55 -50.38 8.33
C LYS A 532 24.11 -50.99 8.39
N SER A 533 23.73 -51.66 7.28
CA SER A 533 22.40 -52.24 6.88
C SER A 533 21.23 -51.23 6.81
N ALA A 534 20.51 -51.01 5.71
CA ALA A 534 20.16 -51.76 4.49
C ALA A 534 19.07 -52.83 4.68
N HIS A 535 17.85 -52.50 4.24
CA HIS A 535 16.78 -53.28 3.57
C HIS A 535 15.76 -52.22 3.09
N ALA A 536 15.67 -51.82 1.82
CA ALA A 536 15.20 -52.56 0.64
C ALA A 536 13.67 -52.74 0.60
N MET A 537 12.97 -51.78 0.01
CA MET A 537 11.82 -52.03 -0.87
C MET A 537 11.95 -51.15 -2.11
N ALA A 538 11.82 -51.76 -3.27
CA ALA A 538 11.90 -51.11 -4.58
C ALA A 538 10.57 -51.23 -5.32
N ARG A 539 10.52 -50.53 -6.46
CA ARG A 539 9.67 -50.69 -7.67
C ARG A 539 8.54 -49.64 -7.82
N ASP A 540 8.32 -49.01 -8.98
CA ASP A 540 8.95 -49.10 -10.32
C ASP A 540 8.99 -47.73 -11.03
N ILE A 541 10.02 -47.48 -11.86
CA ILE A 541 10.03 -46.48 -12.95
C ILE A 541 10.85 -47.09 -14.12
N PRO A 542 10.39 -47.06 -15.39
CA PRO A 542 11.14 -47.64 -16.50
C PRO A 542 12.36 -46.82 -16.96
N ASP A 543 13.45 -47.52 -17.26
CA ASP A 543 14.69 -46.99 -17.84
C ASP A 543 14.63 -46.79 -19.37
N THR A 544 15.47 -45.87 -19.87
CA THR A 544 16.25 -45.92 -21.15
C THR A 544 16.90 -44.53 -21.34
N TYR A 545 18.18 -44.33 -21.72
CA TYR A 545 19.27 -45.20 -22.18
C TYR A 545 20.60 -44.78 -21.51
N ARG A 546 21.61 -45.66 -21.50
CA ARG A 546 23.01 -45.37 -21.10
C ARG A 546 23.99 -46.09 -22.03
N LEU A 547 25.29 -45.77 -21.90
CA LEU A 547 26.47 -46.26 -22.65
C LEU A 547 26.72 -45.51 -23.99
N ALA A 548 27.96 -45.29 -24.45
CA ALA A 548 29.29 -45.73 -23.96
C ALA A 548 30.37 -44.64 -24.10
N GLN A 549 31.57 -44.91 -23.59
CA GLN A 549 32.78 -44.07 -23.74
C GLN A 549 33.79 -44.69 -24.74
N ASN A 550 34.78 -43.88 -25.14
CA ASN A 550 36.10 -44.24 -25.68
C ASN A 550 36.26 -44.39 -27.23
N PRO A 551 37.48 -44.26 -27.81
CA PRO A 551 37.78 -43.06 -28.60
C PRO A 551 38.51 -43.30 -29.93
N ARG A 552 38.66 -42.24 -30.75
CA ARG A 552 39.82 -41.89 -31.62
C ARG A 552 39.37 -40.99 -32.78
N HIS A 553 39.83 -39.73 -32.80
CA HIS A 553 40.38 -38.96 -33.94
C HIS A 553 40.33 -37.45 -33.61
N TRP A 554 41.46 -36.76 -33.77
CA TRP A 554 41.64 -35.33 -33.49
C TRP A 554 42.25 -34.68 -34.74
N PRO A 555 41.79 -33.48 -35.15
CA PRO A 555 42.66 -32.30 -35.04
C PRO A 555 41.85 -31.01 -34.73
N LYS A 556 42.40 -29.85 -34.38
CA LYS A 556 43.65 -29.41 -33.70
C LYS A 556 43.32 -27.99 -33.20
N GLY A 557 43.67 -27.61 -31.98
CA GLY A 557 43.34 -26.26 -31.44
C GLY A 557 43.40 -26.20 -29.92
N MET A 558 44.62 -26.06 -29.39
CA MET A 558 44.93 -25.97 -27.95
C MET A 558 44.98 -24.50 -27.46
N PRO A 559 45.04 -24.22 -26.14
CA PRO A 559 44.72 -25.10 -25.01
C PRO A 559 43.80 -24.47 -23.93
N LEU A 560 42.94 -25.29 -23.33
CA LEU A 560 42.66 -25.17 -21.90
C LEU A 560 43.65 -26.09 -21.17
N ALA A 561 44.44 -25.55 -20.25
CA ALA A 561 45.33 -26.31 -19.39
C ALA A 561 45.00 -26.01 -17.93
N TRP A 562 44.70 -27.06 -17.17
CA TRP A 562 44.58 -27.01 -15.73
C TRP A 562 45.71 -27.87 -15.17
N ALA A 563 46.60 -27.25 -14.39
CA ALA A 563 47.56 -27.93 -13.53
C ALA A 563 47.68 -27.10 -12.26
N ALA A 564 47.29 -27.67 -11.13
CA ALA A 564 47.59 -27.10 -9.83
C ALA A 564 48.99 -27.55 -9.40
N PRO A 565 49.76 -26.67 -8.77
CA PRO A 565 50.68 -27.05 -7.71
C PRO A 565 50.13 -26.59 -6.36
N GLU A 566 50.56 -27.33 -5.34
CA GLU A 566 50.33 -27.11 -3.93
C GLU A 566 50.87 -25.74 -3.45
N ASP A 567 50.07 -25.02 -2.65
CA ASP A 567 50.59 -24.10 -1.61
C ASP A 567 49.53 -23.84 -0.52
N GLU A 568 49.80 -24.33 0.70
CA GLU A 568 49.00 -24.07 1.91
C GLU A 568 49.30 -22.70 2.55
N SER A 569 49.29 -21.58 1.79
CA SER A 569 49.65 -20.26 2.36
C SER A 569 48.53 -19.20 2.44
N GLN A 570 47.39 -19.36 1.75
CA GLN A 570 46.34 -18.32 1.73
C GLN A 570 45.21 -18.49 2.75
N ALA A 571 45.19 -19.57 3.54
CA ALA A 571 44.27 -19.71 4.68
C ALA A 571 44.66 -18.87 5.91
N ALA A 572 45.88 -18.31 5.94
CA ALA A 572 46.45 -17.64 7.11
C ALA A 572 46.27 -16.10 7.16
N LYS A 573 45.67 -15.47 6.14
CA LYS A 573 45.47 -14.00 6.08
C LYS A 573 44.11 -13.49 6.59
N ALA A 574 43.30 -14.34 7.22
CA ALA A 574 42.06 -13.96 7.90
C ALA A 574 42.25 -13.65 9.41
N LYS A 575 43.38 -13.02 9.81
CA LYS A 575 43.68 -12.71 11.22
C LYS A 575 43.26 -11.28 11.60
N ARG A 576 42.20 -11.17 12.42
CA ARG A 576 41.77 -9.98 13.19
C ARG A 576 41.55 -8.68 12.40
N TRP A 577 40.36 -8.54 11.81
CA TRP A 577 39.73 -7.21 11.73
C TRP A 577 39.30 -6.76 13.15
N ARG A 578 40.22 -6.12 13.88
CA ARG A 578 39.83 -5.28 15.02
C ARG A 578 39.15 -4.03 14.46
N ALA A 579 37.95 -3.71 14.95
CA ALA A 579 37.27 -2.45 14.64
C ALA A 579 38.07 -1.27 15.21
N ARG A 580 39.00 -0.73 14.40
CA ARG A 580 39.72 0.49 14.73
C ARG A 580 38.77 1.66 14.50
N HIS A 581 38.40 2.32 15.58
CA HIS A 581 37.64 3.56 15.50
C HIS A 581 38.60 4.66 15.06
N TYR A 582 38.34 5.26 13.91
CA TYR A 582 39.06 6.44 13.46
C TYR A 582 38.46 7.67 14.13
N THR A 583 39.32 8.55 14.63
CA THR A 583 38.94 9.90 15.05
C THR A 583 38.59 10.74 13.82
N VAL A 584 37.82 11.82 14.01
CA VAL A 584 37.45 12.73 12.91
C VAL A 584 38.70 13.29 12.23
N ALA A 585 39.73 13.67 12.99
CA ALA A 585 41.01 14.17 12.48
C ALA A 585 41.78 13.15 11.60
N GLU A 586 41.75 11.86 11.94
CA GLU A 586 42.36 10.82 11.10
C GLU A 586 41.60 10.65 9.77
N VAL A 587 40.26 10.75 9.80
CA VAL A 587 39.43 10.69 8.59
C VAL A 587 39.67 11.93 7.73
N GLU A 588 39.69 13.14 8.29
CA GLU A 588 40.00 14.37 7.56
C GLU A 588 41.39 14.34 6.93
N THR A 589 42.40 13.86 7.66
CA THR A 589 43.77 13.70 7.14
C THR A 589 43.80 12.73 5.94
N LEU A 590 43.04 11.62 6.00
CA LEU A 590 42.91 10.67 4.89
C LEU A 590 42.17 11.25 3.68
N LEU A 591 41.17 12.11 3.91
CA LEU A 591 40.40 12.78 2.84
C LEU A 591 41.21 13.90 2.17
N ARG A 592 41.93 14.74 2.92
CA ARG A 592 42.87 15.76 2.40
C ARG A 592 43.98 15.11 1.58
N LYS A 593 44.60 14.04 2.09
CA LYS A 593 45.64 13.27 1.39
C LYS A 593 45.14 12.58 0.11
N ARG A 594 43.83 12.51 -0.12
CA ARG A 594 43.19 12.03 -1.36
C ARG A 594 42.56 13.15 -2.21
N GLY A 595 42.71 14.42 -1.83
CA GLY A 595 42.13 15.56 -2.53
C GLY A 595 40.59 15.55 -2.55
N LEU A 596 39.95 14.91 -1.55
CA LEU A 596 38.49 14.79 -1.47
C LEU A 596 37.84 15.91 -0.64
N ILE A 597 38.63 16.59 0.18
CA ILE A 597 38.31 17.84 0.88
C ILE A 597 39.58 18.70 0.86
N GLU A 598 39.43 20.03 0.84
CA GLU A 598 40.55 20.97 0.96
C GLU A 598 41.08 21.07 2.39
#